data_AF-W1F105-F1
#
_entry.id   AF-W1F105-F1
#
_cell.length_a   1.000
_cell.length_b   1.000
_cell.length_c   1.000
_cell.angle_alpha   90.00
_cell.angle_beta   90.00
_cell.angle_gamma   90.00
#
_symmetry.space_group_name_H-M   'P 1'
#
loop_
_entity.id
_entity.type
_entity.pdbx_description
1 polymer ?
#
loop_
_entity_poly.entity_id
_entity_poly.type
_entity_poly.pdbx_seq_one_letter_code
_entity_poly.pdbx_strand_id
1 'polypeptide(L)' 'MFITDLNDFATINEVYKQFFDEHQATYPTRSCVQVARLPKDVKLEIEAIAVRSA' A
#
# COMPACT_ATOMS: atom_id res chain seq x y z
N MET A 1 -0.63 3.29 -4.16
CA MET A 1 -0.33 1.85 -4.20
C MET A 1 -0.50 1.36 -5.61
N PHE A 2 0.59 0.86 -6.18
CA PHE A 2 0.61 0.29 -7.52
C PHE A 2 0.80 -1.21 -7.36
N ILE A 3 -0.11 -2.01 -7.92
CA ILE A 3 -0.04 -3.48 -7.87
C ILE A 3 -0.10 -4.05 -9.29
N THR A 4 0.46 -5.23 -9.50
CA THR A 4 0.42 -5.88 -10.82
C THR A 4 -0.81 -6.78 -11.01
N ASP A 5 -1.47 -7.20 -9.93
CA ASP A 5 -2.67 -8.06 -9.96
C ASP A 5 -3.64 -7.68 -8.83
N LEU A 6 -4.87 -7.29 -9.18
CA LEU A 6 -5.95 -7.00 -8.22
C LEU A 6 -6.45 -8.24 -7.48
N ASN A 7 -6.19 -9.45 -7.97
CA ASN A 7 -6.51 -10.67 -7.22
C ASN A 7 -5.70 -10.76 -5.91
N ASP A 8 -4.52 -10.15 -5.86
CA ASP A 8 -3.69 -10.07 -4.64
C ASP A 8 -4.19 -8.97 -3.66
N PHE A 9 -5.23 -8.19 -4.01
CA PHE A 9 -5.68 -7.04 -3.22
C PHE A 9 -6.10 -7.39 -1.79
N ALA A 10 -6.86 -8.47 -1.60
CA ALA A 10 -7.33 -8.87 -0.27
C ALA A 10 -6.15 -9.18 0.66
N THR A 11 -5.17 -9.94 0.18
CA THR A 11 -3.94 -10.29 0.90
C THR A 11 -3.10 -9.04 1.22
N ILE A 12 -2.90 -8.17 0.22
CA ILE A 12 -2.15 -6.93 0.41
C ILE A 12 -2.85 -6.01 1.43
N ASN A 13 -4.18 -5.92 1.38
CA ASN A 13 -4.94 -5.05 2.26
C ASN A 13 -4.90 -5.52 3.71
N GLU A 14 -4.90 -6.83 3.96
CA GLU A 14 -4.76 -7.38 5.31
C GLU A 14 -3.39 -7.02 5.91
N VAL A 15 -2.30 -7.24 5.18
CA VAL A 15 -0.94 -6.86 5.64
C VAL A 15 -0.81 -5.35 5.81
N TYR A 16 -1.38 -4.56 4.89
CA TYR A 16 -1.41 -3.11 5.02
C TYR A 16 -2.13 -2.68 6.29
N LYS A 17 -3.29 -3.27 6.58
CA LYS A 17 -4.06 -2.98 7.80
C LYS A 17 -3.25 -3.32 9.05
N GLN A 18 -2.70 -4.54 9.12
CA GLN A 18 -1.87 -4.99 10.24
C GLN A 18 -0.69 -4.05 10.50
N PHE A 19 0.00 -3.61 9.44
CA PHE A 19 1.10 -2.66 9.57
C PHE A 19 0.68 -1.35 10.25
N PHE A 20 -0.44 -0.74 9.88
CA PHE A 20 -0.90 0.50 10.53
C PHE A 20 -1.43 0.25 11.95
N ASP A 21 -2.09 -0.88 12.19
CA ASP A 21 -2.60 -1.26 13.51
C ASP A 21 -1.46 -1.51 14.51
N GLU A 22 -0.41 -2.21 14.10
CA GLU A 22 0.79 -2.47 14.91
C GLU A 22 1.49 -1.19 15.38
N HIS A 23 1.48 -0.16 14.53
CA HIS A 23 2.04 1.15 14.83
C HIS A 23 1.04 2.10 15.52
N GLN A 24 -0.17 1.63 15.83
CA GLN A 24 -1.27 2.43 16.39
C GLN A 24 -1.54 3.70 15.56
N ALA A 25 -1.36 3.60 14.25
CA ALA A 25 -1.45 4.72 13.33
C ALA A 25 -2.86 4.83 12.73
N THR A 26 -3.36 6.05 12.59
CA THR A 26 -4.59 6.29 11.83
C THR A 26 -4.34 5.97 10.36
N TYR A 27 -5.27 5.26 9.71
CA TYR A 27 -5.13 4.92 8.30
C TYR A 27 -5.07 6.18 7.43
N PRO A 28 -4.05 6.32 6.56
CA PRO A 28 -3.95 7.47 5.67
C PRO A 28 -4.93 7.35 4.51
N THR A 29 -5.16 8.48 3.83
CA THR A 29 -5.81 8.45 2.51
C THR A 29 -4.94 7.71 1.50
N ARG A 30 -5.57 7.04 0.52
CA ARG A 30 -4.85 6.13 -0.38
C ARG A 30 -5.55 5.97 -1.72
N SER A 31 -4.74 5.82 -2.76
CA SER A 31 -5.16 5.32 -4.08
C SER A 31 -4.53 3.93 -4.33
N CYS A 32 -5.31 3.00 -4.87
CA CYS A 32 -4.84 1.68 -5.28
C CYS A 32 -5.23 1.42 -6.73
N VAL A 33 -4.25 1.11 -7.58
CA VAL A 33 -4.46 0.87 -9.01
C VAL A 33 -3.64 -0.30 -9.50
N GLN A 34 -4.19 -1.05 -10.46
CA GLN A 34 -3.44 -2.06 -11.18
C GLN A 34 -2.64 -1.42 -12.32
N VAL A 35 -1.36 -1.75 -12.41
CA VAL A 35 -0.47 -1.27 -13.48
C VAL A 35 0.06 -2.45 -14.29
N ALA A 36 0.49 -2.18 -15.53
CA ALA A 36 0.96 -3.24 -16.43
C ALA A 36 2.23 -3.94 -15.92
N ARG A 37 3.17 -3.19 -15.33
CA ARG A 37 4.44 -3.72 -14.81
C ARG A 37 5.08 -2.74 -13.84
N LEU A 38 5.87 -3.24 -12.90
CA LEU A 38 6.70 -2.46 -11.97
C LEU A 38 8.19 -2.77 -12.15
N PRO A 39 9.10 -1.88 -11.72
CA PRO A 39 10.54 -2.14 -11.74
C PRO A 39 10.90 -3.45 -11.03
N LYS A 40 11.87 -4.19 -11.58
CA LYS A 40 12.31 -5.51 -11.08
C LYS A 40 11.19 -6.58 -11.00
N ASP A 41 10.09 -6.42 -11.74
CA ASP A 41 8.98 -7.38 -11.76
C ASP A 41 8.34 -7.64 -10.39
N VAL A 42 8.39 -6.66 -9.49
CA VAL A 42 7.75 -6.77 -8.18
C VAL A 42 6.23 -6.67 -8.31
N LYS A 43 5.52 -7.23 -7.33
CA LYS A 43 4.05 -7.25 -7.31
C LYS A 43 3.40 -5.96 -6.79
N LEU A 44 4.14 -5.16 -6.03
CA LEU A 44 3.63 -4.03 -5.27
C LEU A 44 4.71 -2.95 -5.13
N GLU A 45 4.32 -1.70 -5.33
CA GLU A 45 5.11 -0.51 -5.03
C GLU A 45 4.24 0.51 -4.25
N ILE A 46 4.81 1.09 -3.19
CA ILE A 46 4.14 2.08 -2.33
C ILE A 46 5.03 3.29 -2.15
N GLU A 47 4.52 4.46 -2.55
CA GLU A 47 5.00 5.78 -2.15
C GLU A 47 4.07 6.38 -1.08
N ALA A 48 4.61 7.25 -0.22
CA ALA A 48 3.88 7.86 0.89
C ALA A 48 4.30 9.31 1.11
N ILE A 49 3.36 10.13 1.59
CA ILE A 49 3.60 11.50 2.05
C ILE A 49 3.28 11.53 3.54
N ALA A 50 4.22 12.02 4.35
CA ALA A 50 4.05 12.22 5.78
C ALA A 50 4.23 13.70 6.13
N VAL A 51 3.60 14.13 7.23
CA VAL A 51 3.72 15.49 7.75
C VAL A 51 4.30 15.45 9.16
N ARG A 52 5.04 16.49 9.54
CA ARG A 52 5.48 16.67 10.92
C ARG A 52 4.29 17.16 11.74
N SER A 53 4.03 16.55 12.89
CA SER A 53 3.09 17.07 13.87
C SER A 53 3.53 18.47 14.35
N ALA A 54 2.57 19.34 14.61
CA ALA A 54 2.81 20.67 15.19
C ALA A 54 3.34 20.58 16.62
#